data_AF-A0A7S4R9A7-F1
#
_entry.id   AF-A0A7S4R9A7-F1
#
_cell.length_a   1.000
_cell.length_b   1.000
_cell.length_c   1.000
_cell.angle_alpha   90.00
_cell.angle_beta   90.00
_cell.angle_gamma   90.00
#
_symmetry.space_group_name_H-M   'P 1'
#
loop_
_entity.id
_entity.type
_entity.pdbx_description
1 polymer ?
#
loop_
_entity_poly.entity_id
_entity_poly.type
_entity_poly.pdbx_seq_one_letter_code
_entity_poly.pdbx_strand_id
1 'polypeptide(L)'
;MINPFLLIPLIYLKVRNYYLDSCCKQMESLKREKDDPAQCWGELSSIYEHKAGIFDKERENIDREYEHLHNEKVKLAEKYGDTNVDDSDFIQINAGGRVIIASRKTLTYQKGTMLEALFSGRWDKKVQRDGFGHIFLDVNPTCFQEVINYLSEMRHSSEEKVSQCWNADEERQL
;
A
#
# COMPACT_ATOMS: atom_id res chain seq x y z
N MET A 1 -19.19 -5.80 0.01
CA MET A 1 -17.72 -5.82 0.00
C MET A 1 -17.25 -4.46 0.49
N ILE A 2 -16.62 -4.37 1.67
CA ILE A 2 -16.22 -3.10 2.27
C ILE A 2 -14.89 -2.69 1.63
N ASN A 3 -14.85 -1.51 1.02
CA ASN A 3 -13.67 -0.99 0.32
C ASN A 3 -12.54 -0.69 1.33
N PRO A 4 -11.37 -1.36 1.23
CA PRO A 4 -10.27 -1.19 2.19
C PRO A 4 -9.67 0.22 2.20
N PHE A 5 -9.87 1.02 1.15
CA PHE A 5 -9.41 2.42 1.10
C PHE A 5 -10.24 3.36 1.98
N LEU A 6 -11.47 2.99 2.35
CA LEU A 6 -12.31 3.75 3.29
C LEU A 6 -12.13 3.31 4.76
N LEU A 7 -11.51 2.15 4.98
CA LEU A 7 -11.26 1.62 6.32
C LEU A 7 -10.14 2.36 7.05
N ILE A 8 -9.09 2.78 6.35
CA ILE A 8 -7.96 3.50 6.96
C ILE A 8 -8.39 4.87 7.53
N PRO A 9 -9.16 5.72 6.81
CA PRO A 9 -9.71 6.96 7.38
C PRO A 9 -10.67 6.71 8.54
N LEU A 10 -11.49 5.65 8.47
CA LEU A 10 -12.45 5.32 9.53
C LEU A 10 -11.76 4.81 10.81
N ILE A 11 -10.69 4.03 10.68
CA ILE A 11 -9.86 3.59 11.81
C ILE A 11 -9.16 4.80 12.42
N TYR A 12 -8.57 5.67 11.60
CA TYR A 12 -7.93 6.90 12.06
C TYR A 12 -8.93 7.82 12.81
N LEU A 13 -10.14 8.00 12.27
CA LEU A 13 -11.20 8.78 12.93
C LEU A 13 -11.72 8.13 14.21
N LYS A 14 -11.83 6.79 14.26
CA LYS A 14 -12.23 6.07 15.47
C LYS A 14 -11.18 6.16 16.58
N VAL A 15 -9.92 5.97 16.25
CA VAL A 15 -8.80 6.12 17.19
C VAL A 15 -8.76 7.58 17.66
N ARG A 16 -8.81 8.55 16.75
CA ARG A 16 -8.83 9.98 17.10
C ARG A 16 -10.01 10.33 18.01
N ASN A 17 -11.23 9.87 17.70
CA ASN A 17 -12.42 10.14 18.51
C ASN A 17 -12.37 9.43 19.87
N TYR A 18 -11.89 8.19 19.95
CA TYR A 18 -11.71 7.48 21.23
C TYR A 18 -10.71 8.19 22.15
N TYR A 19 -9.58 8.62 21.59
CA TYR A 19 -8.57 9.35 22.34
C TYR A 19 -9.02 10.77 22.73
N LEU A 20 -9.73 11.49 21.84
CA LEU A 20 -10.32 12.79 22.15
C LEU A 20 -11.40 12.67 23.24
N ASP A 21 -12.28 11.67 23.17
CA ASP A 21 -13.36 11.48 24.13
C ASP A 21 -12.84 11.06 25.53
N SER A 22 -11.78 10.24 25.56
CA SER A 22 -11.07 9.91 26.79
C SER A 22 -10.35 11.13 27.40
N CYS A 23 -9.71 11.96 26.57
CA CYS A 23 -9.07 13.20 27.02
C CYS A 23 -10.10 14.22 27.54
N CYS A 24 -11.24 14.39 26.86
CA CYS A 24 -12.32 15.27 27.29
C CYS A 24 -12.90 14.85 28.65
N LYS A 25 -13.13 13.55 28.88
CA LYS A 25 -13.61 13.04 30.17
C LYS A 25 -12.60 13.29 31.31
N GLN A 26 -11.30 13.11 31.04
CA GLN A 26 -10.23 13.42 32.00
C GLN A 26 -10.13 14.94 32.29
N MET A 27 -10.33 15.79 31.28
CA MET A 27 -10.35 17.24 31.45
C MET A 27 -11.59 17.72 32.24
N GLU A 28 -12.75 17.11 32.03
CA GLU A 28 -13.98 17.44 32.76
C GLU A 28 -13.98 16.95 34.22
N SER A 29 -13.29 15.85 34.53
CA SER A 29 -13.08 15.43 35.92
C SER A 29 -12.14 16.39 36.66
N LEU A 30 -11.05 16.85 36.01
CA LEU A 30 -10.09 17.80 36.61
C LEU A 30 -10.71 19.19 36.87
N LYS A 31 -11.61 19.66 35.99
CA LYS A 31 -12.33 20.94 36.16
C LYS A 31 -13.33 20.95 37.32
N ARG A 32 -13.80 19.79 37.79
CA ARG A 32 -14.79 19.68 38.87
C ARG A 32 -14.18 19.57 40.26
N GLU A 33 -12.88 19.32 40.36
CA GLU A 33 -12.23 18.94 41.62
C GLU A 33 -11.26 20.00 42.18
N LYS A 34 -10.90 21.04 41.41
CA LYS A 34 -9.89 22.04 41.82
C LYS A 34 -10.30 23.49 41.54
N ASP A 35 -10.31 24.30 42.61
CA ASP A 35 -10.61 25.75 42.61
C ASP A 35 -9.40 26.63 42.22
N ASP A 36 -8.19 26.06 42.06
CA ASP A 36 -6.99 26.80 41.63
C ASP A 36 -6.64 26.49 40.16
N PRO A 37 -6.85 27.45 39.24
CA PRO A 37 -6.51 27.31 37.82
C PRO A 37 -5.04 26.97 37.58
N ALA A 38 -4.11 27.50 38.38
CA ALA A 38 -2.68 27.30 38.16
C ALA A 38 -2.26 25.84 38.41
N GLN A 39 -2.82 25.21 39.44
CA GLN A 39 -2.60 23.80 39.72
C GLN A 39 -3.20 22.89 38.64
N CYS A 40 -4.41 23.22 38.16
CA CYS A 40 -5.06 22.50 37.07
C CYS A 40 -4.24 22.55 35.77
N TRP A 41 -3.69 23.72 35.43
CA TRP A 41 -2.84 23.89 34.25
C TRP A 41 -1.52 23.11 34.36
N GLY A 42 -0.86 23.10 35.52
CA GLY A 42 0.37 22.32 35.72
C GLY A 42 0.15 20.82 35.53
N GLU A 43 -0.94 20.28 36.07
CA GLU A 43 -1.29 18.87 35.92
C GLU A 43 -1.69 18.52 34.49
N LEU A 44 -2.48 19.37 33.82
CA LEU A 44 -2.79 19.19 32.42
C LEU A 44 -1.53 19.22 31.55
N SER A 45 -0.61 20.17 31.76
CA SER A 45 0.66 20.25 31.02
C SER A 45 1.47 18.97 31.18
N SER A 46 1.59 18.47 32.41
CA SER A 46 2.29 17.20 32.69
C SER A 46 1.65 16.01 31.97
N ILE A 47 0.31 15.94 31.92
CA ILE A 47 -0.42 14.90 31.19
C ILE A 47 -0.16 15.01 29.67
N TYR A 48 -0.16 16.22 29.11
CA TYR A 48 0.12 16.43 27.69
C TYR A 48 1.55 16.07 27.33
N GLU A 49 2.53 16.49 28.13
CA GLU A 49 3.95 16.15 27.94
C GLU A 49 4.17 14.64 28.03
N HIS A 50 3.55 13.98 28.99
CA HIS A 50 3.63 12.52 29.11
C HIS A 50 3.02 11.80 27.90
N LYS A 51 1.82 12.21 27.46
CA LYS A 51 1.18 11.63 26.27
C LYS A 51 1.97 11.92 24.98
N ALA A 52 2.53 13.13 24.85
CA ALA A 52 3.40 13.49 23.73
C ALA A 52 4.64 12.58 23.69
N GLY A 53 5.31 12.38 24.83
CA GLY A 53 6.46 11.47 24.92
C GLY A 53 6.13 10.01 24.58
N ILE A 54 4.92 9.53 24.92
CA ILE A 54 4.45 8.21 24.48
C ILE A 54 4.31 8.17 22.96
N PHE A 55 3.67 9.16 22.35
CA PHE A 55 3.48 9.20 20.90
C PHE A 55 4.80 9.32 20.13
N ASP A 56 5.74 10.11 20.63
CA ASP A 56 7.07 10.24 20.03
C ASP A 56 7.81 8.90 20.07
N LYS A 57 7.75 8.19 21.20
CA LYS A 57 8.35 6.87 21.34
C LYS A 57 7.70 5.82 20.43
N GLU A 58 6.37 5.84 20.30
CA GLU A 58 5.66 4.95 19.37
C GLU A 58 6.00 5.26 17.91
N ARG A 59 6.13 6.54 17.56
CA ARG A 59 6.59 6.95 16.23
C ARG A 59 7.99 6.41 15.94
N GLU A 60 8.94 6.60 16.86
CA GLU A 60 10.29 6.04 16.72
C GLU A 60 10.28 4.50 16.60
N ASN A 61 9.41 3.80 17.33
CA ASN A 61 9.26 2.36 17.20
C ASN A 61 8.76 1.97 15.80
N ILE A 62 7.72 2.65 15.30
CA ILE A 62 7.17 2.40 13.97
C ILE A 62 8.22 2.68 12.89
N ASP A 63 8.94 3.80 13.00
CA ASP A 63 9.96 4.18 12.03
C ASP A 63 11.12 3.17 12.01
N ARG A 64 11.60 2.73 13.19
CA ARG A 64 12.61 1.67 13.28
C ARG A 64 12.15 0.35 12.67
N GLU A 65 10.93 -0.09 12.99
CA GLU A 65 10.40 -1.34 12.47
C GLU A 65 10.15 -1.24 10.95
N TYR A 66 9.69 -0.08 10.48
CA TYR A 66 9.54 0.19 9.05
C TYR A 66 10.88 0.12 8.31
N GLU A 67 11.93 0.75 8.85
CA GLU A 67 13.28 0.67 8.29
C GLU A 67 13.82 -0.77 8.30
N HIS A 68 13.60 -1.51 9.39
CA HIS A 68 13.99 -2.92 9.49
C HIS A 68 13.32 -3.74 8.38
N LEU A 69 11.99 -3.67 8.27
CA LEU A 69 11.23 -4.37 7.24
C LEU A 69 11.59 -3.92 5.82
N HIS A 70 11.88 -2.63 5.64
CA HIS A 70 12.33 -2.09 4.35
C HIS A 70 13.68 -2.70 3.95
N ASN A 71 14.65 -2.72 4.87
CA ASN A 71 15.96 -3.30 4.64
C ASN A 71 15.90 -4.81 4.39
N GLU A 72 15.04 -5.55 5.11
CA GLU A 72 14.81 -6.96 4.83
C GLU A 72 14.21 -7.19 3.43
N LYS A 73 13.22 -6.37 3.03
CA LYS A 73 12.64 -6.43 1.68
C LYS A 73 13.69 -6.19 0.59
N VAL A 74 14.58 -5.21 0.78
CA VAL A 74 15.67 -4.92 -0.17
C VAL A 74 16.64 -6.11 -0.27
N LYS A 75 17.10 -6.64 0.86
CA LYS A 75 18.01 -7.81 0.89
C LYS A 75 17.39 -9.03 0.22
N LEU A 76 16.10 -9.26 0.43
CA LEU A 76 15.37 -10.37 -0.21
C LEU A 76 15.25 -10.15 -1.72
N ALA A 77 14.97 -8.92 -2.17
CA ALA A 77 14.92 -8.58 -3.59
C ALA A 77 16.28 -8.71 -4.27
N GLU A 78 17.39 -8.34 -3.61
CA GLU A 78 18.74 -8.58 -4.15
C GLU A 78 19.06 -10.07 -4.27
N LYS A 79 18.65 -10.85 -3.27
CA LYS A 79 18.92 -12.29 -3.22
C LYS A 79 18.08 -13.09 -4.22
N TYR A 80 16.80 -12.75 -4.37
CA TYR A 80 15.82 -13.55 -5.12
C TYR A 80 15.30 -12.87 -6.38
N GLY A 81 15.61 -11.59 -6.58
CA GLY A 81 15.24 -10.85 -7.75
C GLY A 81 16.14 -11.17 -8.95
N ASP A 82 15.62 -10.87 -10.12
CA ASP A 82 16.37 -10.83 -11.37
C ASP A 82 16.67 -9.36 -11.73
N THR A 83 17.93 -9.06 -12.04
CA THR A 83 18.38 -7.70 -12.37
C THR A 83 18.20 -7.36 -13.85
N ASN A 84 17.84 -8.35 -14.68
CA ASN A 84 17.68 -8.19 -16.12
C ASN A 84 16.19 -8.23 -16.53
N VAL A 85 15.36 -7.56 -15.75
CA VAL A 85 13.90 -7.57 -15.91
C VAL A 85 13.45 -6.29 -16.60
N ASP A 86 12.70 -6.42 -17.68
CA ASP A 86 12.11 -5.29 -18.41
C ASP A 86 10.58 -5.31 -18.32
N ASP A 87 9.97 -4.14 -18.27
CA ASP A 87 8.51 -4.02 -18.22
C ASP A 87 7.84 -4.54 -19.51
N SER A 88 8.54 -4.56 -20.64
CA SER A 88 8.07 -5.11 -21.90
C SER A 88 8.20 -6.64 -22.00
N ASP A 89 8.80 -7.31 -21.01
CA ASP A 89 8.96 -8.75 -20.98
C ASP A 89 7.61 -9.47 -21.08
N PHE A 90 7.53 -10.49 -21.95
CA PHE A 90 6.40 -11.40 -22.00
C PHE A 90 6.58 -12.53 -20.99
N ILE A 91 5.66 -12.59 -20.03
CA ILE A 91 5.65 -13.61 -18.99
C ILE A 91 4.65 -14.70 -19.39
N GLN A 92 5.13 -15.94 -19.41
CA GLN A 92 4.31 -17.12 -19.62
C GLN A 92 3.89 -17.72 -18.28
N ILE A 93 2.57 -17.81 -18.07
CA ILE A 93 1.95 -18.19 -16.81
C ILE A 93 1.09 -19.42 -17.05
N ASN A 94 1.39 -20.52 -16.39
CA ASN A 94 0.53 -21.68 -16.32
C ASN A 94 -0.51 -21.47 -15.18
N ALA A 95 -1.72 -21.06 -15.56
CA ALA A 95 -2.86 -20.89 -14.66
C ALA A 95 -3.69 -22.18 -14.62
N GLY A 96 -3.52 -23.00 -13.59
CA GLY A 96 -4.33 -24.21 -13.38
C GLY A 96 -4.31 -25.20 -14.56
N GLY A 97 -3.22 -25.24 -15.33
CA GLY A 97 -3.05 -26.10 -16.51
C GLY A 97 -3.17 -25.40 -17.86
N ARG A 98 -3.60 -24.13 -17.92
CA ARG A 98 -3.62 -23.34 -19.16
C ARG A 98 -2.51 -22.30 -19.18
N VAL A 99 -1.71 -22.30 -20.25
CA VAL A 99 -0.69 -21.26 -20.45
C VAL A 99 -1.36 -19.99 -20.96
N ILE A 100 -1.11 -18.88 -20.26
CA ILE A 100 -1.54 -17.53 -20.59
C ILE A 100 -0.27 -16.68 -20.70
N ILE A 101 -0.22 -15.81 -21.71
CA ILE A 101 0.92 -14.93 -21.96
C ILE A 101 0.45 -13.49 -21.74
N ALA A 102 1.19 -12.74 -20.93
CA ALA A 102 0.93 -11.32 -20.69
C ALA A 102 2.24 -10.56 -20.53
N SER A 103 2.26 -9.27 -20.88
CA SER A 103 3.43 -8.44 -20.62
C SER A 103 3.55 -8.10 -19.13
N ARG A 104 4.78 -7.99 -18.65
CA ARG A 104 5.07 -7.60 -17.26
C ARG A 104 4.41 -6.27 -16.91
N LYS A 105 4.47 -5.28 -17.82
CA LYS A 105 3.80 -3.97 -17.69
C LYS A 105 2.30 -4.11 -17.43
N THR A 106 1.61 -5.08 -18.03
CA THR A 106 0.17 -5.31 -17.75
C THR A 106 -0.02 -5.88 -16.34
N LEU A 107 0.78 -6.89 -15.97
CA LEU A 107 0.67 -7.59 -14.69
C LEU A 107 1.07 -6.70 -13.50
N THR A 108 1.95 -5.73 -13.72
CA THR A 108 2.45 -4.78 -12.71
C THR A 108 1.80 -3.39 -12.79
N TYR A 109 0.77 -3.22 -13.62
CA TYR A 109 0.08 -1.94 -13.81
C TYR A 109 -0.47 -1.39 -12.50
N GLN A 110 -1.21 -2.22 -11.74
CA GLN A 110 -1.79 -1.81 -10.46
C GLN A 110 -0.80 -2.05 -9.31
N LYS A 111 -0.15 -0.97 -8.85
CA LYS A 111 0.83 -1.00 -7.75
C LYS A 111 0.21 -1.41 -6.41
N GLY A 112 0.99 -2.11 -5.58
CA GLY A 112 0.58 -2.55 -4.25
C GLY A 112 -0.36 -3.76 -4.24
N THR A 113 -0.61 -4.37 -5.40
CA THR A 113 -1.36 -5.63 -5.51
C THR A 113 -0.42 -6.81 -5.38
N MET A 114 -0.99 -7.97 -5.02
CA MET A 114 -0.25 -9.24 -5.02
C MET A 114 0.26 -9.59 -6.42
N LEU A 115 -0.49 -9.24 -7.47
CA LEU A 115 -0.12 -9.49 -8.86
C LEU A 115 1.14 -8.69 -9.24
N GLU A 116 1.19 -7.42 -8.88
CA GLU A 116 2.40 -6.60 -9.05
C GLU A 116 3.58 -7.21 -8.28
N ALA A 117 3.40 -7.56 -7.01
CA ALA A 117 4.48 -8.14 -6.20
C ALA A 117 5.02 -9.45 -6.79
N LEU A 118 4.16 -10.31 -7.37
CA LEU A 118 4.55 -11.58 -7.98
C LEU A 118 5.35 -11.37 -9.28
N PHE A 119 4.95 -10.38 -10.09
CA PHE A 119 5.52 -10.15 -11.42
C PHE A 119 6.45 -8.94 -11.48
N SER A 120 6.86 -8.35 -10.35
CA SER A 120 7.76 -7.19 -10.33
C SER A 120 9.24 -7.55 -10.53
N GLY A 121 9.60 -8.81 -10.78
CA GLY A 121 11.01 -9.23 -10.89
C GLY A 121 11.69 -9.57 -9.57
N ARG A 122 11.13 -9.11 -8.44
CA ARG A 122 11.72 -9.22 -7.09
C ARG A 122 11.82 -10.66 -6.57
N TRP A 123 10.99 -11.56 -7.11
CA TRP A 123 10.88 -12.94 -6.65
C TRP A 123 11.09 -13.96 -7.77
N ASP A 124 11.53 -13.53 -8.97
CA ASP A 124 11.53 -14.36 -10.19
C ASP A 124 12.33 -15.66 -10.05
N LYS A 125 13.33 -15.71 -9.15
CA LYS A 125 14.13 -16.92 -8.83
C LYS A 125 13.44 -17.89 -7.85
N LYS A 126 12.38 -17.46 -7.18
CA LYS A 126 11.63 -18.21 -6.16
C LYS A 126 10.19 -18.51 -6.54
N VAL A 127 9.64 -17.86 -7.57
CA VAL A 127 8.32 -18.19 -8.09
C VAL A 127 8.30 -19.63 -8.57
N GLN A 128 7.25 -20.37 -8.21
CA GLN A 128 7.05 -21.75 -8.65
C GLN A 128 6.92 -21.79 -10.17
N ARG A 129 7.61 -22.76 -10.80
CA ARG A 129 7.53 -23.00 -12.23
C ARG A 129 7.07 -24.42 -12.52
N ASP A 130 6.37 -24.59 -13.63
CA ASP A 130 6.03 -25.91 -14.15
C ASP A 130 7.26 -26.59 -14.80
N GLY A 131 7.10 -27.82 -15.29
CA GLY A 131 8.17 -28.56 -15.96
C GLY A 131 8.67 -27.92 -17.27
N PHE A 132 7.96 -26.92 -17.80
CA PHE A 132 8.33 -26.18 -19.01
C PHE A 132 8.95 -24.81 -18.67
N GLY A 133 9.06 -24.45 -17.39
CA GLY A 133 9.63 -23.19 -16.93
C GLY A 133 8.65 -22.02 -16.89
N HIS A 134 7.36 -22.24 -17.14
CA HIS A 134 6.33 -21.21 -16.99
C HIS A 134 6.01 -20.98 -15.51
N ILE A 135 5.67 -19.75 -15.13
CA ILE A 135 5.24 -19.44 -13.77
C ILE A 135 3.92 -20.17 -13.49
N PHE A 136 3.90 -21.03 -12.47
CA PHE A 136 2.71 -21.82 -12.13
C PHE A 136 1.87 -21.10 -11.08
N LEU A 137 0.58 -20.95 -11.37
CA LEU A 137 -0.44 -20.44 -10.46
C LEU A 137 -1.60 -21.43 -10.38
N ASP A 138 -1.96 -21.83 -9.16
CA ASP A 138 -3.12 -22.68 -8.91
C ASP A 138 -4.41 -21.85 -8.88
N VAL A 139 -4.81 -21.35 -10.04
CA VAL A 139 -5.99 -20.48 -10.21
C VAL A 139 -6.83 -20.93 -11.39
N ASN A 140 -8.11 -20.56 -11.39
CA ASN A 140 -8.98 -20.80 -12.53
C ASN A 140 -8.49 -19.97 -13.75
N PRO A 141 -8.16 -20.61 -14.88
CA PRO A 141 -7.57 -19.91 -16.02
C PRO A 141 -8.52 -18.91 -16.68
N THR A 142 -9.83 -19.18 -16.66
CA THR A 142 -10.84 -18.28 -17.26
C THR A 142 -10.93 -17.01 -16.45
N CYS A 143 -11.06 -17.13 -15.13
CA CYS A 143 -11.09 -15.96 -14.24
C CYS A 143 -9.78 -15.16 -14.32
N PHE A 144 -8.63 -15.83 -14.40
CA PHE A 144 -7.35 -15.16 -14.51
C PHE A 144 -7.19 -14.39 -15.83
N GLN A 145 -7.70 -14.94 -16.93
CA GLN A 145 -7.72 -14.23 -18.22
C GLN A 145 -8.57 -12.96 -18.14
N GLU A 146 -9.73 -12.99 -17.49
CA GLU A 146 -10.56 -11.79 -17.31
C GLU A 146 -9.85 -10.71 -16.49
N VAL A 147 -9.08 -11.09 -15.47
CA VAL A 147 -8.24 -10.15 -14.70
C VAL A 147 -7.20 -9.48 -15.61
N ILE A 148 -6.54 -10.24 -16.49
CA ILE A 148 -5.56 -9.69 -17.43
C ILE A 148 -6.21 -8.78 -18.47
N ASN A 149 -7.40 -9.15 -18.98
CA ASN A 149 -8.17 -8.34 -19.92
C ASN A 149 -8.55 -7.00 -19.27
N TYR A 150 -9.09 -7.04 -18.06
CA TYR A 150 -9.43 -5.85 -17.28
C TYR A 150 -8.22 -4.92 -17.06
N LEU A 151 -7.06 -5.47 -16.66
CA LEU A 151 -5.85 -4.67 -16.48
C LEU A 151 -5.35 -4.06 -17.79
N SER A 152 -5.50 -4.78 -18.90
CA SER A 152 -5.14 -4.28 -20.23
C SER A 152 -6.06 -3.12 -20.62
N GLU A 153 -7.38 -3.28 -20.50
CA GLU A 153 -8.35 -2.20 -20.78
C GLU A 153 -8.10 -0.96 -19.92
N MET A 154 -7.87 -1.13 -18.62
CA MET A 154 -7.51 -0.02 -17.74
C MET A 154 -6.28 0.73 -18.23
N ARG A 155 -5.22 0.00 -18.63
CA ARG A 155 -4.00 0.61 -19.14
C ARG A 155 -4.25 1.40 -20.42
N HIS A 156 -4.93 0.82 -21.41
CA HIS A 156 -5.21 1.52 -22.68
C HIS A 156 -6.08 2.76 -22.45
N SER A 157 -7.09 2.69 -21.57
CA SER A 157 -7.93 3.85 -21.23
C SER A 157 -7.16 4.99 -20.56
N SER A 158 -6.08 4.66 -19.82
CA SER A 158 -5.23 5.66 -19.18
C SER A 158 -4.26 6.32 -20.18
N GLU A 159 -3.75 5.55 -21.14
CA GLU A 159 -2.83 6.04 -22.18
C GLU A 159 -3.56 6.98 -23.15
N GLU A 160 -4.82 6.70 -23.50
CA GLU A 160 -5.68 7.61 -24.29
C GLU A 160 -5.91 8.96 -23.60
N LYS A 161 -6.13 8.97 -22.28
CA LYS A 161 -6.30 10.21 -21.52
C LYS A 161 -5.04 11.05 -21.46
N VAL A 162 -3.87 10.40 -21.34
CA VAL A 162 -2.58 11.09 -21.38
C VAL A 162 -2.42 11.76 -22.74
N SER A 163 -2.60 11.03 -23.84
CA SER A 163 -2.52 11.60 -25.20
C SER A 163 -3.50 12.74 -25.45
N GLN A 164 -4.72 12.69 -24.89
CA GLN A 164 -5.68 13.79 -24.99
C GLN A 164 -5.24 15.05 -24.23
N CYS A 165 -4.56 14.91 -23.08
CA CYS A 165 -4.04 16.06 -22.34
C CYS A 165 -2.92 16.80 -23.09
N TRP A 166 -2.02 16.09 -23.79
CA TRP A 166 -0.96 16.73 -24.58
C TRP A 166 -1.53 17.53 -25.76
N ASN A 167 -2.59 17.04 -26.39
CA ASN A 167 -3.24 17.74 -27.51
C ASN A 167 -3.99 19.00 -27.07
N ALA A 168 -4.54 19.01 -25.84
CA ALA A 168 -5.29 20.16 -25.31
C ALA A 168 -4.41 21.34 -24.91
N ASP A 169 -3.14 21.11 -24.58
CA ASP A 169 -2.18 22.16 -24.22
C ASP A 169 -1.57 22.84 -25.46
N GLU A 170 -1.48 22.15 -26.61
CA GLU A 170 -1.07 22.74 -27.88
C GLU A 170 -2.16 23.63 -28.50
N GLU A 171 -3.45 23.28 -28.36
CA GLU A 171 -4.56 24.12 -28.83
C GLU A 171 -4.80 25.38 -27.97
N ARG A 172 -4.15 25.51 -26.81
CA ARG A 172 -4.20 26.72 -25.97
C ARG A 172 -3.16 27.79 -26.31
N GLN A 173 -2.29 27.54 -27.30
CA GLN A 173 -1.26 28.47 -27.76
C GLN A 173 -1.50 29.02 -29.19
N LEU A 174 -2.71 28.80 -29.75
CA LEU A 174 -3.19 29.42 -30.98
C LEU A 174 -4.39 30.33 -30.68
#